data_AF-A0A842WDY2-F1
#
_entry.id   AF-A0A842WDY2-F1
#
_cell.length_a   1.000
_cell.length_b   1.000
_cell.length_c   1.000
_cell.angle_alpha   90.00
_cell.angle_beta   90.00
_cell.angle_gamma   90.00
#
_symmetry.space_group_name_H-M   'P 1'
#
loop_
_entity.id
_entity.type
_entity.pdbx_description
1 polymer ?
#
loop_
_entity_poly.entity_id
_entity_poly.type
_entity_poly.pdbx_seq_one_letter_code
_entity_poly.pdbx_strand_id
1 'polypeptide(L)'
;MARMCIISREEVPEGEGTPIKEDAIIRTIRRIKGKLGILQNNQLVVSDEHLEEYRKKREKFEKMAVIHTAVAAILVVILTLGPLLLGAPINLVSIFFALVLGIMIAALSLLSYVPGLEGEEEKKTKRTPKQIARSLSPRKKAAPRRPKAKKAKKK
;
A
#
# COMPACT_ATOMS: atom_id res chain seq x y z
N MET A 1 13.17 -26.51 -3.68
CA MET A 1 12.78 -25.63 -4.81
C MET A 1 13.71 -24.44 -4.78
N ALA A 2 14.23 -23.97 -5.92
CA ALA A 2 15.09 -22.79 -5.90
C ALA A 2 14.31 -21.57 -5.39
N ARG A 3 14.88 -20.86 -4.41
CA ARG A 3 14.36 -19.62 -3.85
C ARG A 3 15.13 -18.48 -4.46
N MET A 4 14.42 -17.53 -5.07
CA MET A 4 15.05 -16.43 -5.80
C MET A 4 14.59 -15.09 -5.23
N CYS A 5 15.56 -14.22 -4.92
CA CYS A 5 15.26 -12.88 -4.45
C CYS A 5 14.68 -12.03 -5.58
N ILE A 6 13.54 -11.37 -5.38
CA ILE A 6 12.93 -10.53 -6.43
C ILE A 6 13.74 -9.26 -6.73
N ILE A 7 14.56 -8.79 -5.77
CA ILE A 7 15.37 -7.57 -5.90
C ILE A 7 16.73 -7.90 -6.52
N SER A 8 17.52 -8.77 -5.90
CA SER A 8 18.87 -9.10 -6.37
C SER A 8 18.89 -10.11 -7.52
N ARG A 9 17.81 -10.90 -7.70
CA ARG A 9 17.75 -12.05 -8.64
C ARG A 9 18.74 -13.16 -8.30
N GLU A 10 19.27 -13.17 -7.09
CA GLU A 10 20.16 -14.21 -6.61
C GLU A 10 19.37 -15.32 -5.88
N GLU A 11 19.98 -16.50 -5.80
CA GLU A 11 19.43 -17.60 -5.02
C GLU A 11 19.63 -17.33 -3.53
N VAL A 12 18.57 -17.56 -2.74
CA VAL A 12 18.58 -17.33 -1.29
C VAL A 12 18.61 -18.69 -0.58
N PRO A 13 19.44 -18.86 0.47
CA PRO A 13 19.49 -20.09 1.25
C PRO A 13 18.12 -20.50 1.82
N GLU A 14 17.93 -21.80 2.04
CA GLU A 14 16.74 -22.28 2.73
C GLU A 14 16.69 -21.73 4.17
N GLY A 15 15.55 -21.17 4.55
CA GLY A 15 15.36 -20.56 5.88
C GLY A 15 15.59 -19.04 5.94
N GLU A 16 16.20 -18.44 4.93
CA GLU A 16 16.41 -16.99 4.85
C GLU A 16 15.39 -16.31 3.92
N GLY A 17 14.98 -15.10 4.30
CA GLY A 17 14.07 -14.27 3.53
C GLY A 17 12.57 -14.52 3.75
N THR A 18 11.78 -13.52 3.41
CA THR A 18 10.31 -13.53 3.54
C THR A 18 9.66 -13.92 2.22
N PRO A 19 8.75 -14.92 2.19
CA PRO A 19 8.07 -15.32 0.96
C PRO A 19 7.08 -14.25 0.47
N ILE A 20 6.98 -14.14 -0.85
CA ILE A 20 6.03 -13.26 -1.51
C ILE A 20 4.66 -13.94 -1.56
N LYS A 21 3.62 -13.21 -1.18
CA LYS A 21 2.22 -13.64 -1.25
C LYS A 21 1.83 -13.91 -2.71
N GLU A 22 1.30 -15.11 -2.96
CA GLU A 22 0.80 -15.47 -4.29
C GLU A 22 -0.57 -14.84 -4.59
N ASP A 23 -0.54 -13.59 -5.02
CA ASP A 23 -1.73 -12.86 -5.43
C ASP A 23 -2.24 -13.31 -6.82
N ALA A 24 -3.48 -12.95 -7.14
CA ALA A 24 -4.11 -13.27 -8.43
C ALA A 24 -3.28 -12.79 -9.63
N ILE A 25 -2.57 -11.66 -9.48
CA ILE A 25 -1.67 -11.09 -10.50
C ILE A 25 -0.49 -12.04 -10.74
N ILE A 26 0.22 -12.47 -9.69
CA ILE A 26 1.35 -13.40 -9.81
C ILE A 26 0.88 -14.73 -10.42
N ARG A 27 -0.27 -15.26 -9.98
CA ARG A 27 -0.85 -16.48 -10.56
C ARG A 27 -1.13 -16.32 -12.05
N THR A 28 -1.66 -15.18 -12.47
CA THR A 28 -1.96 -14.88 -13.87
C THR A 28 -0.67 -14.79 -14.69
N ILE A 29 0.34 -14.06 -14.20
CA ILE A 29 1.65 -13.98 -14.84
C ILE A 29 2.28 -15.36 -14.96
N ARG A 30 2.21 -16.20 -13.92
CA ARG A 30 2.74 -17.58 -13.94
C ARG A 30 1.98 -18.45 -14.95
N ARG A 31 0.64 -18.32 -15.06
CA ARG A 31 -0.15 -19.03 -16.09
C ARG A 31 0.25 -18.62 -17.51
N ILE A 32 0.44 -17.33 -17.75
CA ILE A 32 0.87 -16.81 -19.07
C ILE A 32 2.28 -17.30 -19.39
N LYS A 33 3.23 -17.15 -18.45
CA LYS A 33 4.60 -17.65 -18.61
C LYS A 33 4.67 -19.17 -18.79
N GLY A 34 3.79 -19.91 -18.11
CA GLY A 34 3.63 -21.36 -18.26
C GLY A 34 3.23 -21.75 -19.68
N LYS A 35 2.27 -21.04 -20.26
CA LYS A 35 1.87 -21.25 -21.67
C LYS A 35 2.98 -20.91 -22.66
N LEU A 36 3.86 -19.97 -22.33
CA LEU A 36 5.00 -19.58 -23.15
C LEU A 36 6.22 -20.50 -22.97
N GLY A 37 6.19 -21.46 -22.04
CA GLY A 37 7.32 -22.36 -21.77
C GLY A 37 8.52 -21.73 -21.05
N ILE A 38 8.42 -20.48 -20.58
CA ILE A 38 9.50 -19.72 -19.91
C ILE A 38 9.41 -19.89 -18.38
N LEU A 39 8.71 -20.92 -17.89
CA LEU A 39 8.37 -21.02 -16.48
C LEU A 39 9.53 -21.58 -15.65
N GLN A 40 10.10 -20.73 -14.82
CA GLN A 40 10.94 -21.16 -13.71
C GLN A 40 10.02 -21.33 -12.48
N ASN A 41 9.82 -22.57 -12.03
CA ASN A 41 9.01 -22.92 -10.84
C ASN A 41 9.75 -22.56 -9.54
N ASN A 42 10.31 -21.35 -9.49
CA ASN A 42 11.06 -20.83 -8.37
C ASN A 42 10.10 -20.16 -7.39
N GLN A 43 10.44 -20.26 -6.10
CA GLN A 43 9.74 -19.53 -5.04
C GLN A 43 10.33 -18.13 -4.96
N LEU A 44 9.50 -17.11 -5.15
CA LEU A 44 9.93 -15.72 -5.03
C LEU A 44 9.97 -15.34 -3.55
N VAL A 45 11.14 -14.91 -3.10
CA VAL A 45 11.40 -14.45 -1.74
C VAL A 45 12.01 -13.06 -1.77
N VAL A 46 12.01 -12.38 -0.64
CA VAL A 46 12.77 -11.15 -0.42
C VAL A 46 13.80 -11.45 0.65
N SER A 47 15.09 -11.31 0.35
CA SER A 47 16.15 -11.49 1.34
C SER A 47 16.05 -10.43 2.44
N ASP A 48 16.51 -10.76 3.64
CA ASP A 48 16.40 -9.87 4.79
C ASP A 48 17.18 -8.56 4.61
N GLU A 49 18.28 -8.60 3.85
CA GLU A 49 19.08 -7.44 3.46
C GLU A 49 18.30 -6.43 2.61
N HIS A 50 17.45 -6.91 1.70
CA HIS A 50 16.67 -6.07 0.79
C HIS A 50 15.25 -5.79 1.28
N LEU A 51 14.89 -6.26 2.46
CA LEU A 51 13.53 -6.14 3.00
C LEU A 51 13.14 -4.67 3.21
N GLU A 52 14.07 -3.83 3.70
CA GLU A 52 13.81 -2.41 3.87
C GLU A 52 13.59 -1.67 2.53
N GLU A 53 14.40 -1.99 1.52
CA GLU A 53 14.26 -1.43 0.18
C GLU A 53 12.91 -1.84 -0.43
N TYR A 54 12.55 -3.10 -0.28
CA TYR A 54 11.27 -3.64 -0.70
C TYR A 54 10.10 -2.89 -0.07
N ARG A 55 10.13 -2.69 1.25
CA ARG A 55 9.08 -1.94 1.97
C ARG A 55 8.94 -0.51 1.47
N LYS A 56 10.06 0.18 1.22
CA LYS A 56 10.04 1.54 0.64
C LYS A 56 9.43 1.55 -0.76
N LYS A 57 9.75 0.58 -1.61
CA LYS A 57 9.15 0.43 -2.94
C LYS A 57 7.64 0.15 -2.85
N ARG A 58 7.24 -0.76 -1.96
CA ARG A 58 5.84 -1.08 -1.70
C ARG A 58 5.05 0.14 -1.21
N GLU A 59 5.57 0.91 -0.27
CA GLU A 59 4.90 2.11 0.21
C GLU A 59 4.74 3.18 -0.90
N LYS A 60 5.77 3.37 -1.73
CA LYS A 60 5.68 4.25 -2.90
C LYS A 60 4.63 3.76 -3.89
N PHE A 61 4.58 2.45 -4.16
CA PHE A 61 3.56 1.84 -5.00
C PHE A 61 2.15 2.05 -4.42
N GLU A 62 1.94 1.79 -3.12
CA GLU A 62 0.63 1.98 -2.46
C GLU A 62 0.16 3.44 -2.59
N LYS A 63 1.04 4.42 -2.33
CA LYS A 63 0.72 5.85 -2.48
C LYS A 63 0.40 6.20 -3.94
N MET A 64 1.22 5.74 -4.88
CA MET A 64 0.99 6.00 -6.29
C MET A 64 -0.29 5.34 -6.78
N ALA A 65 -0.57 4.09 -6.42
CA ALA A 65 -1.78 3.39 -6.80
C ALA A 65 -3.04 4.11 -6.30
N VAL A 66 -3.04 4.58 -5.05
CA VAL A 66 -4.15 5.37 -4.50
C VAL A 66 -4.33 6.69 -5.27
N ILE A 67 -3.24 7.41 -5.56
CA ILE A 67 -3.29 8.66 -6.33
C ILE A 67 -3.86 8.42 -7.73
N HIS A 68 -3.33 7.43 -8.47
CA HIS A 68 -3.79 7.12 -9.83
C HIS A 68 -5.26 6.69 -9.83
N THR A 69 -5.69 5.89 -8.85
CA THR A 69 -7.08 5.46 -8.71
C THR A 69 -8.00 6.66 -8.41
N ALA A 70 -7.59 7.56 -7.52
CA ALA A 70 -8.35 8.77 -7.21
C ALA A 70 -8.46 9.70 -8.42
N VAL A 71 -7.35 9.93 -9.14
CA VAL A 71 -7.32 10.74 -10.37
C VAL A 71 -8.22 10.12 -11.44
N ALA A 72 -8.13 8.81 -11.66
CA ALA A 72 -8.99 8.11 -12.62
C ALA A 72 -10.48 8.25 -12.26
N ALA A 73 -10.84 8.09 -10.98
CA ALA A 73 -12.21 8.24 -10.51
C ALA A 73 -12.73 9.68 -10.73
N ILE A 74 -11.95 10.70 -10.34
CA ILE A 74 -12.31 12.10 -10.55
C ILE A 74 -12.48 12.41 -12.04
N LEU A 75 -11.57 11.90 -12.88
CA LEU A 75 -11.60 12.14 -14.32
C LEU A 75 -12.82 11.50 -14.97
N VAL A 76 -13.20 10.29 -14.58
CA VAL A 76 -14.44 9.64 -15.03
C VAL A 76 -15.67 10.46 -14.61
N VAL A 77 -15.71 10.94 -13.36
CA VAL A 77 -16.80 11.79 -12.86
C VAL A 77 -16.90 13.08 -13.67
N ILE A 78 -15.79 13.78 -13.91
CA ILE A 78 -15.79 15.03 -14.70
C ILE A 78 -16.23 14.78 -16.13
N LEU A 79 -15.75 13.72 -16.79
CA LEU A 79 -16.11 13.42 -18.17
C LEU A 79 -17.57 12.98 -18.34
N THR A 80 -18.17 12.40 -17.31
CA THR A 80 -19.57 11.93 -17.34
C THR A 80 -20.56 13.00 -16.88
N LEU A 81 -20.26 13.74 -15.80
CA LEU A 81 -21.14 14.75 -15.22
C LEU A 81 -20.88 16.17 -15.74
N GLY A 82 -19.67 16.45 -16.24
CA GLY A 82 -19.32 17.76 -16.81
C GLY A 82 -20.23 18.21 -17.95
N PRO A 83 -20.50 17.35 -18.96
CA PRO A 83 -21.45 17.68 -20.02
C PRO A 83 -22.86 17.99 -19.49
N LEU A 84 -23.33 17.27 -18.47
CA LEU A 84 -24.63 17.50 -17.83
C LEU A 84 -24.71 18.88 -17.16
N LEU A 85 -23.65 19.31 -16.47
CA LEU A 85 -23.57 20.63 -15.85
C LEU A 85 -23.55 21.78 -16.87
N LEU A 86 -23.09 21.51 -18.09
CA LEU A 86 -23.05 22.47 -19.20
C LEU A 86 -24.32 22.45 -20.07
N GLY A 87 -25.32 21.63 -19.73
CA GLY A 87 -26.56 21.48 -20.51
C GLY A 87 -26.38 20.71 -21.83
N ALA A 88 -25.27 20.01 -22.02
CA ALA A 88 -25.04 19.17 -23.19
C ALA A 88 -25.75 17.80 -23.05
N PRO A 89 -26.25 17.22 -24.15
CA PRO A 89 -26.88 15.90 -24.12
C PRO A 89 -25.86 14.81 -23.75
N ILE A 90 -26.28 13.89 -22.88
CA ILE A 90 -25.45 12.75 -22.48
C ILE A 90 -25.41 11.75 -23.63
N ASN A 91 -24.20 11.44 -24.11
CA ASN A 91 -23.99 10.39 -25.12
C ASN A 91 -23.47 9.12 -24.45
N LEU A 92 -24.14 7.99 -24.66
CA LEU A 92 -23.71 6.70 -24.09
C LEU A 92 -22.28 6.31 -24.52
N VAL A 93 -21.91 6.68 -25.76
CA VAL A 93 -20.59 6.43 -26.32
C VAL A 93 -19.50 7.19 -25.54
N SER A 94 -19.77 8.44 -25.13
CA SER A 94 -18.79 9.22 -24.37
C SER A 94 -18.60 8.67 -22.95
N ILE A 95 -19.67 8.17 -22.32
CA ILE A 95 -19.57 7.47 -21.03
C ILE A 95 -18.71 6.23 -21.16
N PHE A 96 -18.93 5.42 -22.19
CA PHE A 96 -18.15 4.22 -22.44
C PHE A 96 -16.66 4.55 -22.62
N PHE A 97 -16.31 5.54 -23.44
CA PHE A 97 -14.92 5.96 -23.62
C PHE A 97 -14.31 6.54 -22.34
N ALA A 98 -15.05 7.32 -21.57
CA ALA A 98 -14.59 7.83 -20.28
C ALA A 98 -14.26 6.68 -19.31
N LEU A 99 -15.11 5.64 -19.27
CA LEU A 99 -14.90 4.46 -18.44
C LEU A 99 -13.67 3.66 -18.90
N VAL A 100 -13.54 3.40 -20.21
CA VAL A 100 -12.37 2.73 -20.78
C VAL A 100 -11.09 3.49 -20.46
N LEU A 101 -11.10 4.82 -20.61
CA LEU A 101 -9.98 5.68 -20.28
C LEU A 101 -9.64 5.63 -18.78
N GLY A 102 -10.65 5.70 -17.90
CA GLY A 102 -10.46 5.57 -16.45
C GLY A 102 -9.85 4.23 -16.06
N ILE A 103 -10.35 3.12 -16.64
CA ILE A 103 -9.79 1.78 -16.43
C ILE A 103 -8.35 1.72 -16.93
N MET A 104 -8.05 2.30 -18.09
CA MET A 104 -6.70 2.30 -18.64
C MET A 104 -5.72 3.06 -17.73
N ILE A 105 -6.10 4.22 -17.20
CA ILE A 105 -5.29 4.99 -16.25
C ILE A 105 -5.09 4.20 -14.95
N ALA A 106 -6.14 3.58 -14.43
CA ALA A 106 -6.02 2.71 -13.26
C ALA A 106 -5.10 1.51 -13.54
N ALA A 107 -5.18 0.91 -14.72
CA ALA A 107 -4.35 -0.23 -15.13
C ALA A 107 -2.87 0.14 -15.28
N LEU A 108 -2.52 1.39 -15.61
CA LEU A 108 -1.12 1.83 -15.62
C LEU A 108 -0.44 1.68 -14.26
N SER A 109 -1.21 1.77 -13.16
CA SER A 109 -0.67 1.50 -11.82
C SER A 109 -0.17 0.06 -11.67
N LEU A 110 -0.80 -0.91 -12.38
CA LEU A 110 -0.42 -2.32 -12.32
C LEU A 110 0.95 -2.58 -12.96
N LEU A 111 1.44 -1.71 -13.85
CA LEU A 111 2.78 -1.84 -14.41
C LEU A 111 3.86 -1.68 -13.33
N SER A 112 3.57 -0.93 -12.27
CA SER A 112 4.46 -0.74 -11.12
C SER A 112 4.09 -1.65 -9.94
N TYR A 113 3.33 -2.73 -10.17
CA TYR A 113 2.84 -3.58 -9.11
C TYR A 113 3.96 -4.23 -8.30
N VAL A 114 3.92 -4.02 -6.98
CA VAL A 114 4.81 -4.65 -6.00
C VAL A 114 3.97 -5.62 -5.16
N PRO A 115 4.27 -6.93 -5.16
CA PRO A 115 3.42 -7.92 -4.50
C PRO A 115 3.45 -7.83 -2.97
N GLY A 116 2.49 -8.47 -2.31
CA GLY A 116 2.48 -8.56 -0.85
C GLY A 116 3.56 -9.52 -0.33
N LEU A 117 4.02 -9.33 0.91
CA LEU A 117 4.73 -10.37 1.67
C LEU A 117 3.74 -11.24 2.46
N GLU A 118 4.03 -12.53 2.56
CA GLU A 118 3.23 -13.46 3.36
C GLU A 118 3.36 -13.09 4.85
N GLY A 119 2.23 -13.00 5.57
CA GLY A 119 2.20 -12.62 7.00
C GLY A 119 2.19 -11.11 7.32
N GLU A 120 2.31 -10.21 6.33
CA GLU A 120 2.22 -8.76 6.59
C GLU A 120 0.78 -8.26 6.85
N GLU A 121 -0.24 -8.99 6.38
CA GLU A 121 -1.65 -8.58 6.50
C GLU A 121 -2.22 -8.66 7.92
N GLU A 122 -1.71 -9.56 8.77
CA GLU A 122 -2.20 -9.66 10.16
C GLU A 122 -1.85 -8.44 11.02
N LYS A 123 -0.81 -7.68 10.66
CA LYS A 123 -0.38 -6.52 11.45
C LYS A 123 -1.14 -5.23 11.13
N LYS A 124 -1.65 -5.04 9.91
CA LYS A 124 -2.37 -3.81 9.53
C LYS A 124 -3.84 -3.81 10.02
N THR A 125 -4.49 -4.97 10.15
CA THR A 125 -5.93 -5.06 10.52
C THR A 125 -6.20 -4.96 12.02
N LYS A 126 -5.18 -5.05 12.88
CA LYS A 126 -5.33 -4.94 14.35
C LYS A 126 -5.11 -3.54 14.94
N ARG A 127 -5.09 -2.47 14.14
CA ARG A 127 -5.24 -1.10 14.66
C ARG A 127 -6.73 -0.79 14.84
N THR A 128 -7.34 -1.42 15.84
CA THR A 128 -8.69 -1.08 16.31
C THR A 128 -8.81 0.42 16.60
N PRO A 129 -9.95 1.07 16.29
CA PRO A 129 -10.26 2.48 16.60
C PRO A 129 -10.03 2.88 18.06
N LYS A 130 -9.97 1.90 18.96
CA LYS A 130 -9.72 2.04 20.41
C LYS A 130 -8.35 2.65 20.75
N GLN A 131 -7.35 2.57 19.86
CA GLN A 131 -6.03 3.18 20.12
C GLN A 131 -5.95 4.67 19.76
N ILE A 132 -6.73 5.16 18.79
CA ILE A 132 -6.80 6.59 18.45
C ILE A 132 -7.52 7.37 19.58
N ALA A 133 -8.48 6.75 20.26
CA ALA A 133 -9.17 7.36 21.40
C ALA A 133 -8.28 7.52 22.65
N ARG A 134 -7.20 6.73 22.80
CA ARG A 134 -6.29 6.81 23.95
C ARG A 134 -5.18 7.87 23.79
N SER A 135 -4.84 8.26 22.57
CA SER A 135 -3.84 9.32 22.34
C SER A 135 -4.41 10.75 22.42
N LEU A 136 -5.72 10.91 22.48
CA LEU A 136 -6.41 12.21 22.62
C LEU A 136 -6.92 12.48 24.04
N SER A 137 -6.62 11.63 25.03
CA SER A 137 -6.98 11.96 26.41
C SER A 137 -6.13 13.16 26.88
N PRO A 138 -6.75 14.29 27.28
CA PRO A 138 -6.00 15.47 27.73
C PRO A 138 -5.20 15.10 28.98
N ARG A 139 -3.88 15.22 28.85
CA ARG A 139 -2.89 15.06 29.93
C ARG A 139 -3.26 16.03 31.04
N LYS A 140 -3.98 15.54 32.06
CA LYS A 140 -4.40 16.26 33.25
C LYS A 140 -3.16 16.94 33.84
N LYS A 141 -3.08 18.28 33.71
CA LYS A 141 -1.97 19.10 34.19
C LYS A 141 -1.70 18.75 35.66
N ALA A 142 -0.53 18.17 35.91
CA ALA A 142 -0.04 17.94 37.27
C ALA A 142 0.08 19.29 37.97
N ALA A 143 -0.64 19.44 39.09
CA ALA A 143 -0.61 20.64 39.90
C ALA A 143 0.82 20.92 40.40
N PRO A 144 1.28 22.20 40.39
CA PRO A 144 2.60 22.55 40.89
C PRO A 144 2.69 22.32 42.40
N ARG A 145 3.68 21.52 42.82
CA ARG A 145 4.02 21.30 44.23
C ARG A 145 4.51 22.61 44.85
N ARG A 146 3.76 23.14 45.83
CA ARG A 146 4.20 24.26 46.68
C ARG A 146 5.52 23.90 47.40
N PRO A 147 6.58 24.74 47.32
CA PRO A 147 7.78 24.56 48.13
C PRO A 147 7.49 24.88 49.60
N LYS A 148 7.90 23.98 50.50
CA LYS A 148 7.82 24.16 51.96
C LYS A 148 8.84 25.21 52.41
N ALA A 149 8.36 26.26 53.08
CA ALA A 149 9.18 27.27 53.73
C ALA A 149 10.04 26.64 54.85
N LYS A 150 11.36 26.81 54.75
CA LYS A 150 12.32 26.48 55.82
C LYS A 150 12.21 27.56 56.90
N LYS A 151 11.86 27.15 58.13
CA LYS A 151 11.95 27.99 59.33
C LYS A 151 13.42 28.28 59.65
N ALA A 152 13.77 29.57 59.71
CA ALA A 152 15.04 30.03 60.23
C ALA A 152 15.04 29.90 61.76
N LYS A 153 16.07 29.25 62.31
CA LYS A 153 16.35 29.12 63.74
C LYS A 153 17.18 30.34 64.14
N LYS A 154 16.61 31.23 64.96
CA LYS A 154 17.31 32.38 65.55
C LYS A 154 18.16 31.87 66.73
N LYS A 155 19.45 32.26 66.74
CA LYS A 155 20.33 32.22 67.92
C LYS A 155 20.00 33.40 68.83
#